data_AF-A0A2V2S091-F1
#
_entry.id   AF-A0A2V2S091-F1
#
_cell.length_a   1.000
_cell.length_b   1.000
_cell.length_c   1.000
_cell.angle_alpha   90.00
_cell.angle_beta   90.00
_cell.angle_gamma   90.00
#
_symmetry.space_group_name_H-M   'P 1'
#
loop_
_entity.id
_entity.type
_entity.pdbx_description
1 polymer ?
#
loop_
_entity_poly.entity_id
_entity_poly.type
_entity_poly.pdbx_seq_one_letter_code
_entity_poly.pdbx_strand_id
1 'polypeptide(L)'
;AGSVAGLRRVKNPIQAARAVLENSPHMMLIGEGAEKFATEHGVSLCDPLELVSPAEREAWERCRVDSHAAAHHRGHEQGTVGAVALDDQGRLFAATSTGGTCCKLPGRVGDSPLIGCGCYADHETGAVSSTGFGEAIMRVVLAKTACDFLRPAASTPARAAQAAVQLLAKRGKGTGGLILLDKSGTPGIAFNTPRMAYALVNPDGSLFAAV
;
A
#
# COMPACT_ATOMS: atom_id res chain seq x y z
N ALA A 1 -1.29 -15.07 2.23
CA ALA A 1 -1.28 -13.73 1.62
C ALA A 1 -1.36 -13.89 0.11
N GLY A 2 -1.94 -12.93 -0.62
CA GLY A 2 -1.97 -12.93 -2.08
C GLY A 2 -1.53 -11.58 -2.62
N SER A 3 -0.75 -11.59 -3.69
CA SER A 3 -0.13 -10.40 -4.26
C SER A 3 0.03 -10.52 -5.77
N VAL A 4 -0.06 -9.38 -6.44
CA VAL A 4 0.15 -9.24 -7.88
C VAL A 4 0.98 -7.98 -8.17
N ALA A 5 1.86 -8.05 -9.17
CA ALA A 5 2.61 -6.90 -9.63
C ALA A 5 2.69 -6.84 -11.16
N GLY A 6 2.79 -5.63 -11.71
CA GLY A 6 2.98 -5.44 -13.16
C GLY A 6 1.77 -5.80 -14.02
N LEU A 7 0.56 -5.75 -13.47
CA LEU A 7 -0.67 -5.89 -14.24
C LEU A 7 -0.89 -4.65 -15.12
N ARG A 8 -1.44 -4.86 -16.31
CA ARG A 8 -1.75 -3.82 -17.30
C ARG A 8 -3.23 -3.78 -17.66
N ARG A 9 -3.90 -4.92 -17.63
CA ARG A 9 -5.26 -5.12 -18.14
C ARG A 9 -6.28 -5.45 -17.06
N VAL A 10 -5.97 -5.26 -15.78
CA VAL A 10 -6.89 -5.57 -14.68
C VAL A 10 -7.33 -4.29 -13.99
N LYS A 11 -8.64 -4.00 -14.04
CA LYS A 11 -9.22 -2.78 -13.47
C LYS A 11 -9.09 -2.69 -11.95
N ASN A 12 -9.26 -3.81 -11.26
CA ASN A 12 -9.14 -3.90 -9.80
C ASN A 12 -8.02 -4.89 -9.42
N PRO A 13 -6.75 -4.46 -9.35
CA PRO A 13 -5.64 -5.34 -9.00
C PRO A 13 -5.83 -6.07 -7.67
N ILE A 14 -6.55 -5.46 -6.71
CA ILE A 14 -6.84 -6.09 -5.42
C ILE A 14 -7.72 -7.34 -5.54
N GLN A 15 -8.60 -7.43 -6.54
CA GLN A 15 -9.38 -8.64 -6.81
C GLN A 15 -8.50 -9.77 -7.34
N ALA A 16 -7.51 -9.45 -8.19
CA ALA A 16 -6.52 -10.43 -8.65
C ALA A 16 -5.62 -10.90 -7.49
N ALA A 17 -5.18 -9.99 -6.61
CA ALA A 17 -4.45 -10.35 -5.39
C ALA A 17 -5.27 -11.26 -4.46
N ARG A 18 -6.58 -10.99 -4.33
CA ARG A 18 -7.50 -11.84 -3.58
C ARG A 18 -7.67 -13.23 -4.21
N ALA A 19 -7.78 -13.31 -5.53
CA ALA A 19 -7.83 -14.59 -6.23
C ALA A 19 -6.56 -15.42 -5.97
N VAL A 20 -5.38 -14.80 -5.96
CA VAL A 20 -4.12 -15.47 -5.58
C VAL A 20 -4.17 -15.97 -4.13
N LEU A 21 -4.67 -15.15 -3.20
CA LEU A 21 -4.80 -15.55 -1.79
C LEU A 21 -5.69 -16.79 -1.60
N GLU A 22 -6.80 -16.87 -2.33
CA GLU A 22 -7.82 -17.91 -2.12
C GLU A 22 -7.61 -19.17 -2.94
N ASN A 23 -7.03 -19.05 -4.14
CA ASN A 23 -7.05 -20.12 -5.14
C ASN A 23 -5.65 -20.56 -5.61
N SER A 24 -4.58 -20.08 -4.97
CA SER A 24 -3.20 -20.44 -5.33
C SER A 24 -2.42 -20.99 -4.13
N PRO A 25 -1.53 -21.98 -4.33
CA PRO A 25 -0.51 -22.31 -3.33
C PRO A 25 0.62 -21.27 -3.25
N HIS A 26 0.65 -20.29 -4.17
CA HIS A 26 1.67 -19.25 -4.24
C HIS A 26 1.19 -17.93 -3.62
N MET A 27 2.13 -17.12 -3.13
CA MET A 27 1.80 -15.84 -2.49
C MET A 27 1.84 -14.64 -3.44
N MET A 28 2.58 -14.73 -4.56
CA MET A 28 2.78 -13.61 -5.47
C MET A 28 2.91 -14.07 -6.92
N LEU A 29 2.16 -13.44 -7.81
CA LEU A 29 2.27 -13.61 -9.27
C LEU A 29 2.59 -12.25 -9.92
N ILE A 30 3.20 -12.25 -11.11
CA ILE A 30 3.54 -11.00 -11.81
C ILE A 30 3.17 -11.03 -13.29
N GLY A 31 2.96 -9.84 -13.85
CA GLY A 31 2.82 -9.61 -15.29
C GLY A 31 1.69 -10.43 -15.93
N GLU A 32 1.95 -10.92 -17.14
CA GLU A 32 0.97 -11.67 -17.92
C GLU A 32 0.51 -12.96 -17.25
N GLY A 33 1.40 -13.66 -16.52
CA GLY A 33 1.03 -14.86 -15.78
C GLY A 33 0.00 -14.58 -14.68
N ALA A 34 0.12 -13.44 -14.01
CA ALA A 34 -0.87 -13.01 -13.03
C ALA A 34 -2.21 -12.62 -13.68
N GLU A 35 -2.20 -11.98 -14.85
CA GLU A 35 -3.43 -11.65 -15.59
C GLU A 35 -4.16 -12.91 -16.08
N LYS A 36 -3.41 -13.90 -16.58
CA LYS A 36 -3.95 -15.19 -16.98
C LYS A 36 -4.61 -15.89 -15.79
N PHE A 37 -3.89 -15.98 -14.67
CA PHE A 37 -4.43 -16.56 -13.44
C PHE A 37 -5.69 -15.83 -12.97
N ALA A 38 -5.68 -14.49 -12.98
CA ALA A 38 -6.84 -13.69 -12.59
C ALA A 38 -8.06 -13.98 -13.48
N THR A 39 -7.85 -14.12 -14.80
CA THR A 39 -8.90 -14.43 -15.76
C THR A 39 -9.51 -15.82 -15.52
N GLU A 40 -8.67 -16.83 -15.26
CA GLU A 40 -9.10 -18.19 -14.90
C GLU A 40 -9.98 -18.21 -13.64
N HIS A 41 -9.86 -17.19 -12.79
CA HIS A 41 -10.61 -17.05 -11.54
C HIS A 41 -11.65 -15.90 -11.60
N GLY A 42 -12.12 -15.56 -12.80
CA GLY A 42 -13.28 -14.68 -13.00
C GLY A 42 -12.99 -13.17 -12.94
N VAL A 43 -11.73 -12.74 -12.88
CA VAL A 43 -11.36 -11.33 -12.99
C VAL A 43 -11.30 -10.93 -14.46
N SER A 44 -12.20 -10.03 -14.88
CA SER A 44 -12.24 -9.56 -16.26
C SER A 44 -11.06 -8.65 -16.60
N LEU A 45 -10.56 -8.81 -17.82
CA LEU A 45 -9.58 -7.90 -18.40
C LEU A 45 -10.27 -6.66 -19.00
N CYS A 46 -9.55 -5.55 -19.08
CA CYS A 46 -9.96 -4.28 -19.67
C CYS A 46 -8.89 -3.76 -20.64
N ASP A 47 -9.27 -2.82 -21.50
CA ASP A 47 -8.29 -2.07 -22.29
C ASP A 47 -7.48 -1.18 -21.33
N PRO A 48 -6.13 -1.26 -21.32
CA PRO A 48 -5.30 -0.39 -20.49
C PRO A 48 -5.59 1.10 -20.66
N LEU A 49 -6.08 1.54 -21.82
CA LEU A 49 -6.45 2.94 -22.06
C LEU A 49 -7.65 3.38 -21.22
N GLU A 50 -8.54 2.47 -20.80
CA GLU A 50 -9.63 2.77 -19.87
C GLU A 50 -9.13 3.18 -18.48
N LEU A 51 -7.88 2.81 -18.13
CA LEU A 51 -7.27 3.10 -16.83
C LEU A 51 -6.52 4.44 -16.83
N VAL A 52 -6.34 5.07 -17.99
CA VAL A 52 -5.57 6.30 -18.13
C VAL A 52 -6.49 7.51 -17.96
N SER A 53 -6.28 8.27 -16.88
CA SER A 53 -6.98 9.56 -16.71
C SER A 53 -6.27 10.68 -17.49
N PRO A 54 -7.00 11.73 -17.90
CA PRO A 54 -6.38 12.91 -18.51
C PRO A 54 -5.29 13.53 -17.64
N ALA A 55 -5.51 13.63 -16.32
CA ALA A 55 -4.55 14.22 -15.38
C ALA A 55 -3.24 13.43 -15.30
N GLU A 56 -3.31 12.09 -15.28
CA GLU A 56 -2.11 11.23 -15.27
C GLU A 56 -1.37 11.26 -16.60
N ARG A 57 -2.10 11.34 -17.72
CA ARG A 57 -1.50 11.50 -19.05
C ARG A 57 -0.71 12.81 -19.15
N GLU A 58 -1.30 13.92 -18.72
CA GLU A 58 -0.61 15.21 -18.70
C GLU A 58 0.61 15.19 -17.77
N ALA A 59 0.49 14.55 -16.60
CA ALA A 59 1.62 14.38 -15.68
C ALA A 59 2.78 13.61 -16.33
N TRP A 60 2.46 12.51 -17.03
CA TRP A 60 3.45 11.74 -17.78
C TRP A 60 4.08 12.55 -18.92
N GLU A 61 3.29 13.30 -19.68
CA GLU A 61 3.78 14.15 -20.78
C GLU A 61 4.75 15.24 -20.29
N ARG A 62 4.44 15.90 -19.16
CA ARG A 62 5.33 16.87 -18.52
C ARG A 62 6.65 16.24 -18.07
N CYS A 63 6.58 15.09 -17.39
CA CYS A 63 7.77 14.38 -16.92
C CYS A 63 8.65 13.83 -18.04
N ARG A 64 8.10 13.60 -19.25
CA ARG A 64 8.87 13.13 -20.41
C ARG A 64 9.78 14.21 -21.01
N VAL A 65 9.37 15.48 -20.92
CA VAL A 65 10.10 16.62 -21.52
C VAL A 65 11.18 17.15 -20.58
N ASP A 66 10.95 17.11 -19.27
CA ASP A 66 11.92 17.54 -18.27
C ASP A 66 12.49 16.32 -17.51
N SER A 67 13.71 15.92 -17.84
CA SER A 67 14.41 14.81 -17.17
C SER A 67 14.71 15.09 -15.69
N HIS A 68 14.60 16.35 -15.22
CA HIS A 68 14.64 16.71 -13.80
C HIS A 68 13.29 16.57 -13.08
N ALA A 69 12.17 16.35 -13.79
CA ALA A 69 10.87 16.03 -13.18
C ALA A 69 10.90 14.74 -12.35
N ALA A 70 11.87 13.86 -12.58
CA ALA A 70 12.07 12.69 -11.75
C ALA A 70 12.57 13.02 -10.33
N ALA A 71 13.29 14.14 -10.13
CA ALA A 71 13.60 14.63 -8.78
C ALA A 71 12.35 15.20 -8.08
N HIS A 72 11.34 15.63 -8.87
CA HIS A 72 9.98 15.91 -8.40
C HIS A 72 9.13 14.64 -8.12
N HIS A 73 9.65 13.42 -8.35
CA HIS A 73 9.00 12.17 -7.88
C HIS A 73 8.86 12.10 -6.36
N ARG A 74 9.56 12.97 -5.61
CA ARG A 74 9.36 13.12 -4.16
C ARG A 74 8.10 13.92 -3.80
N GLY A 75 7.46 14.58 -4.77
CA GLY A 75 6.38 15.54 -4.56
C GLY A 75 5.15 15.39 -5.46
N HIS A 76 5.07 14.36 -6.31
CA HIS A 76 3.76 13.94 -6.81
C HIS A 76 2.96 13.43 -5.61
N GLU A 77 1.88 14.13 -5.28
CA GLU A 77 0.90 13.73 -4.27
C GLU A 77 0.47 12.29 -4.58
N GLN A 78 0.86 11.36 -3.71
CA GLN A 78 1.02 9.93 -4.01
C GLN A 78 -0.32 9.20 -4.19
N GLY A 79 -0.44 8.35 -5.22
CA GLY A 79 -1.65 7.59 -5.57
C GLY A 79 -1.74 6.16 -5.01
N THR A 80 -0.96 5.81 -3.98
CA THR A 80 -1.13 4.53 -3.28
C THR A 80 -2.29 4.64 -2.31
N VAL A 81 -3.19 3.66 -2.35
CA VAL A 81 -4.34 3.53 -1.45
C VAL A 81 -4.22 2.25 -0.65
N GLY A 82 -4.84 2.21 0.52
CA GLY A 82 -4.95 0.99 1.29
C GLY A 82 -5.90 1.09 2.46
N ALA A 83 -6.16 -0.06 3.07
CA ALA A 83 -7.12 -0.23 4.14
C ALA A 83 -6.61 -1.29 5.13
N VAL A 84 -6.95 -1.09 6.40
CA VAL A 84 -6.80 -2.10 7.46
C VAL A 84 -8.13 -2.23 8.18
N ALA A 85 -8.47 -3.45 8.61
CA ALA A 85 -9.76 -3.72 9.26
C ALA A 85 -9.63 -4.83 10.31
N LEU A 86 -10.50 -4.78 11.30
CA LEU A 86 -10.75 -5.82 12.30
C LEU A 86 -12.21 -6.23 12.16
N ASP A 87 -12.49 -7.53 12.09
CA ASP A 87 -13.86 -8.04 12.06
C ASP A 87 -14.38 -8.43 13.46
N ASP A 88 -15.65 -8.82 13.52
CA ASP A 88 -16.35 -9.25 14.74
C ASP A 88 -15.79 -10.56 15.35
N GLN A 89 -15.02 -11.32 14.58
CA GLN A 89 -14.29 -12.51 15.02
C GLN A 89 -12.88 -12.18 15.51
N GLY A 90 -12.49 -10.91 15.54
CA GLY A 90 -11.17 -10.46 15.96
C GLY A 90 -10.06 -10.74 14.93
N ARG A 91 -10.41 -10.95 13.66
CA ARG A 91 -9.45 -11.17 12.57
C ARG A 91 -9.02 -9.85 11.96
N LEU A 92 -7.71 -9.72 11.74
CA LEU A 92 -7.08 -8.55 11.17
C LEU A 92 -6.84 -8.72 9.67
N PHE A 93 -7.10 -7.67 8.90
CA PHE A 93 -6.94 -7.63 7.45
C PHE A 93 -6.18 -6.37 7.04
N ALA A 94 -5.35 -6.50 6.00
CA ALA A 94 -4.69 -5.38 5.34
C ALA A 94 -4.77 -5.55 3.81
N ALA A 95 -4.90 -4.43 3.11
CA ALA A 95 -4.90 -4.37 1.65
C ALA A 95 -4.25 -3.07 1.18
N THR A 96 -3.40 -3.14 0.16
CA THR A 96 -2.72 -1.97 -0.43
C THR A 96 -2.68 -2.12 -1.95
N SER A 97 -2.93 -1.05 -2.68
CA SER A 97 -2.93 -1.02 -4.16
C SER A 97 -2.34 0.29 -4.67
N THR A 98 -1.65 0.23 -5.81
CA THR A 98 -0.99 1.40 -6.39
C THR A 98 -0.81 1.29 -7.90
N GLY A 99 -0.84 2.44 -8.59
CA GLY A 99 -0.31 2.58 -9.95
C GLY A 99 1.22 2.67 -9.99
N GLY A 100 1.87 2.85 -8.84
CA GLY A 100 3.30 3.13 -8.71
C GLY A 100 3.59 4.62 -8.83
N THR A 101 4.80 4.97 -9.27
CA THR A 101 5.23 6.36 -9.45
C THR A 101 5.12 6.77 -10.92
N CYS A 102 4.80 8.03 -11.18
CA CYS A 102 4.86 8.62 -12.52
C CYS A 102 6.25 8.38 -13.15
N CYS A 103 6.30 8.14 -14.46
CA CYS A 103 7.55 7.87 -15.22
C CYS A 103 8.49 6.81 -14.65
N LYS A 104 7.95 5.86 -13.85
CA LYS A 104 8.71 4.68 -13.44
C LYS A 104 9.27 3.93 -14.66
N LEU A 105 10.44 3.33 -14.50
CA LEU A 105 10.94 2.37 -15.50
C LEU A 105 9.92 1.23 -15.67
N PRO A 106 9.66 0.76 -16.91
CA PRO A 106 8.86 -0.42 -17.13
C PRO A 106 9.39 -1.60 -16.30
N GLY A 107 8.49 -2.29 -15.59
CA GLY A 107 8.86 -3.38 -14.69
C GLY A 107 9.28 -2.96 -13.27
N ARG A 108 9.38 -1.65 -12.95
CA ARG A 108 9.62 -1.20 -11.57
C ARG A 108 8.48 -1.64 -10.65
N VAL A 109 8.84 -2.33 -9.58
CA VAL A 109 7.94 -2.75 -8.50
C VAL A 109 8.25 -1.92 -7.25
N GLY A 110 7.20 -1.37 -6.64
CA GLY A 110 7.29 -0.63 -5.37
C GLY A 110 6.97 -1.52 -4.16
N ASP A 111 6.70 -0.89 -3.03
CA ASP A 111 6.42 -1.56 -1.75
C ASP A 111 5.05 -2.24 -1.69
N SER A 112 4.03 -1.70 -2.35
CA SER A 112 2.63 -2.13 -2.19
C SER A 112 2.37 -3.64 -2.37
N PRO A 113 2.91 -4.31 -3.41
CA PRO A 113 2.72 -5.76 -3.57
C PRO A 113 3.69 -6.59 -2.74
N LEU A 114 4.67 -5.98 -2.06
CA LEU A 114 5.65 -6.72 -1.27
C LEU A 114 5.15 -6.87 0.17
N ILE A 115 4.83 -8.12 0.53
CA ILE A 115 4.35 -8.48 1.86
C ILE A 115 5.36 -8.03 2.91
N GLY A 116 4.88 -7.32 3.92
CA GLY A 116 5.70 -6.74 4.99
C GLY A 116 6.28 -5.36 4.66
N CYS A 117 6.32 -4.95 3.40
CA CYS A 117 6.72 -3.61 3.02
C CYS A 117 5.51 -2.68 2.98
N GLY A 118 4.67 -2.83 1.96
CA GLY A 118 3.48 -2.00 1.72
C GLY A 118 2.25 -2.45 2.51
N CYS A 119 2.12 -3.75 2.71
CA CYS A 119 0.93 -4.40 3.27
C CYS A 119 1.35 -5.53 4.21
N TYR A 120 0.82 -5.54 5.44
CA TYR A 120 1.07 -6.62 6.39
C TYR A 120 -0.08 -6.76 7.38
N ALA A 121 -0.44 -7.99 7.74
CA ALA A 121 -1.39 -8.27 8.80
C ALA A 121 -0.90 -9.48 9.61
N ASP A 122 -0.88 -9.31 10.93
CA ASP A 122 -0.51 -10.34 11.89
C ASP A 122 -1.50 -10.33 13.05
N HIS A 123 -2.14 -11.48 13.29
CA HIS A 123 -3.14 -11.66 14.34
C HIS A 123 -2.60 -11.41 15.75
N GLU A 124 -1.29 -11.58 15.99
CA GLU A 124 -0.70 -11.37 17.31
C GLU A 124 -0.53 -9.90 17.67
N THR A 125 -0.38 -9.05 16.64
CA THR A 125 0.07 -7.66 16.77
C THR A 125 -0.93 -6.69 16.14
N GLY A 126 -0.97 -6.61 14.82
CA GLY A 126 -1.76 -5.62 14.09
C GLY A 126 -1.73 -5.79 12.58
N ALA A 127 -2.52 -4.96 11.89
CA ALA A 127 -2.55 -4.80 10.45
C ALA A 127 -2.06 -3.41 10.05
N VAL A 128 -1.31 -3.33 8.95
CA VAL A 128 -0.69 -2.09 8.45
C VAL A 128 -0.79 -2.02 6.94
N SER A 129 -1.12 -0.83 6.45
CA SER A 129 -0.95 -0.42 5.05
C SER A 129 -0.14 0.86 5.00
N SER A 130 0.88 0.90 4.14
CA SER A 130 1.74 2.08 3.95
C SER A 130 1.59 2.73 2.57
N THR A 131 2.02 3.98 2.50
CA THR A 131 2.06 4.81 1.28
C THR A 131 3.29 5.71 1.32
N GLY A 132 3.78 6.12 0.14
CA GLY A 132 4.93 7.02 0.02
C GLY A 132 6.05 6.48 -0.86
N PHE A 133 7.30 6.84 -0.55
CA PHE A 133 8.45 6.49 -1.37
C PHE A 133 8.80 5.00 -1.23
N GLY A 134 8.29 4.19 -2.16
CA GLY A 134 8.38 2.73 -2.12
C GLY A 134 9.78 2.16 -1.87
N GLU A 135 10.83 2.70 -2.48
CA GLU A 135 12.21 2.25 -2.25
C GLU A 135 12.65 2.45 -0.80
N ALA A 136 12.23 3.53 -0.15
CA ALA A 136 12.52 3.76 1.26
C ALA A 136 11.69 2.84 2.18
N ILE A 137 10.42 2.60 1.82
CA ILE A 137 9.52 1.69 2.54
C ILE A 137 10.07 0.26 2.50
N MET A 138 10.48 -0.22 1.32
CA MET A 138 11.07 -1.55 1.13
C MET A 138 12.37 -1.73 1.93
N ARG A 139 13.24 -0.71 1.96
CA ARG A 139 14.51 -0.76 2.71
C ARG A 139 14.34 -1.01 4.22
N VAL A 140 13.21 -0.63 4.78
CA VAL A 140 12.94 -0.77 6.23
C VAL A 140 11.83 -1.76 6.53
N VAL A 141 11.28 -2.45 5.52
CA VAL A 141 10.18 -3.42 5.66
C VAL A 141 9.04 -2.84 6.52
N LEU A 142 8.61 -1.63 6.14
CA LEU A 142 7.90 -0.69 7.02
C LEU A 142 6.66 -1.29 7.70
N ALA A 143 5.75 -1.92 6.94
CA ALA A 143 4.51 -2.43 7.49
C ALA A 143 4.75 -3.51 8.55
N LYS A 144 5.64 -4.46 8.28
CA LYS A 144 6.01 -5.50 9.26
C LYS A 144 6.73 -4.92 10.46
N THR A 145 7.64 -3.96 10.25
CA THR A 145 8.35 -3.31 11.36
C THR A 145 7.41 -2.50 12.25
N ALA A 146 6.39 -1.85 11.70
CA ALA A 146 5.36 -1.18 12.48
C ALA A 146 4.57 -2.17 13.36
N CYS A 147 4.22 -3.36 12.83
CA CYS A 147 3.64 -4.44 13.62
C CYS A 147 4.59 -4.94 14.73
N ASP A 148 5.89 -5.08 14.45
CA ASP A 148 6.87 -5.47 15.47
C ASP A 148 6.97 -4.45 16.61
N PHE A 149 6.80 -3.15 16.32
CA PHE A 149 6.77 -2.11 17.34
C PHE A 149 5.54 -2.18 18.26
N LEU A 150 4.52 -3.00 17.94
CA LEU A 150 3.41 -3.29 18.85
C LEU A 150 3.73 -4.41 19.86
N ARG A 151 4.79 -5.21 19.64
CA ARG A 151 5.09 -6.37 20.50
C ARG A 151 5.39 -6.01 21.96
N PRO A 152 6.11 -4.91 22.28
CA PRO A 152 6.32 -4.53 23.67
C PRO A 152 4.99 -4.13 24.34
N ALA A 153 4.71 -4.66 25.54
CA ALA A 153 3.46 -4.44 26.25
C ALA A 153 3.13 -2.95 26.56
N ALA A 154 4.14 -2.09 26.67
CA ALA A 154 3.97 -0.66 26.91
C ALA A 154 3.77 0.19 25.63
N SER A 155 3.78 -0.45 24.45
CA SER A 155 3.61 0.22 23.17
C SER A 155 2.15 0.57 22.92
N THR A 156 1.91 1.62 22.14
CA THR A 156 0.57 1.99 21.66
C THR A 156 0.60 2.09 20.14
N PRO A 157 -0.54 1.87 19.45
CA PRO A 157 -0.64 2.04 17.99
C PRO A 157 -0.09 3.35 17.46
N ALA A 158 -0.41 4.46 18.13
CA ALA A 158 0.12 5.79 17.77
C ALA A 158 1.65 5.88 17.92
N ARG A 159 2.21 5.34 19.01
CA ARG A 159 3.68 5.32 19.23
C ARG A 159 4.38 4.40 18.23
N ALA A 160 3.81 3.24 17.93
CA ALA A 160 4.35 2.30 16.95
C ALA A 160 4.36 2.90 15.54
N ALA A 161 3.25 3.53 15.12
CA ALA A 161 3.15 4.23 13.84
C ALA A 161 4.18 5.37 13.74
N GLN A 162 4.30 6.20 14.79
CA GLN A 162 5.28 7.29 14.83
C GLN A 162 6.72 6.78 14.74
N ALA A 163 7.07 5.72 15.49
CA ALA A 163 8.39 5.12 15.47
C ALA A 163 8.74 4.53 14.09
N ALA A 164 7.77 3.92 13.42
CA ALA A 164 7.93 3.40 12.06
C ALA A 164 8.21 4.53 11.05
N VAL A 165 7.47 5.64 11.10
CA VAL A 165 7.72 6.80 10.22
C VAL A 165 9.06 7.48 10.54
N GLN A 166 9.47 7.54 11.81
CA GLN A 166 10.80 8.03 12.17
C GLN A 166 11.91 7.11 11.64
N LEU A 167 11.72 5.79 11.68
CA LEU A 167 12.64 4.82 11.10
C LEU A 167 12.73 4.98 9.57
N LEU A 168 11.61 5.18 8.90
CA LEU A 168 11.54 5.48 7.46
C LEU A 168 12.37 6.72 7.11
N ALA A 169 12.23 7.80 7.88
CA ALA A 169 13.02 9.02 7.68
C ALA A 169 14.52 8.76 7.92
N LYS A 170 14.87 8.16 9.06
CA LYS A 170 16.25 8.01 9.53
C LYS A 170 17.05 6.99 8.73
N ARG A 171 16.51 5.78 8.52
CA ARG A 171 17.20 4.68 7.82
C ARG A 171 16.76 4.58 6.37
N GLY A 172 15.46 4.73 6.11
CA GLY A 172 14.91 4.70 4.77
C GLY A 172 15.25 5.93 3.93
N LYS A 173 15.63 7.06 4.56
CA LYS A 173 15.91 8.35 3.89
C LYS A 173 14.77 8.75 2.93
N GLY A 174 13.53 8.51 3.34
CA GLY A 174 12.35 8.74 2.51
C GLY A 174 11.17 9.29 3.29
N THR A 175 10.17 9.71 2.53
CA THR A 175 8.90 10.19 3.06
C THR A 175 7.79 9.19 2.79
N GLY A 176 6.77 9.20 3.64
CA GLY A 176 5.61 8.35 3.54
C GLY A 176 4.76 8.40 4.81
N GLY A 177 3.82 7.46 4.88
CA GLY A 177 2.95 7.30 6.02
C GLY A 177 2.33 5.91 6.04
N LEU A 178 1.60 5.63 7.12
CA LEU A 178 0.90 4.37 7.29
C LEU A 178 -0.35 4.56 8.13
N ILE A 179 -1.30 3.65 7.90
CA ILE A 179 -2.41 3.37 8.79
C ILE A 179 -2.15 2.00 9.44
N LEU A 180 -2.42 1.91 10.73
CA LEU A 180 -2.22 0.74 11.57
C LEU A 180 -3.48 0.50 12.40
N LEU A 181 -3.83 -0.77 12.59
CA LEU A 181 -4.86 -1.20 13.53
C LEU A 181 -4.27 -2.33 14.38
N ASP A 182 -4.31 -2.21 15.71
CA ASP A 182 -3.91 -3.33 16.57
C ASP A 182 -5.02 -4.37 16.72
N LYS A 183 -4.69 -5.50 17.36
CA LYS A 183 -5.65 -6.58 17.65
C LYS A 183 -6.84 -6.18 18.54
N SER A 184 -6.77 -5.01 19.20
CA SER A 184 -7.86 -4.47 20.02
C SER A 184 -8.74 -3.49 19.24
N GLY A 185 -8.45 -3.25 17.96
CA GLY A 185 -9.15 -2.28 17.13
C GLY A 185 -8.73 -0.84 17.38
N THR A 186 -7.60 -0.60 18.06
CA THR A 186 -7.10 0.76 18.31
C THR A 186 -6.27 1.23 17.12
N PRO A 187 -6.62 2.37 16.49
CA PRO A 187 -5.92 2.86 15.31
C PRO A 187 -4.61 3.60 15.66
N GLY A 188 -3.63 3.49 14.77
CA GLY A 188 -2.42 4.30 14.75
C GLY A 188 -2.21 4.89 13.35
N ILE A 189 -2.12 6.21 13.25
CA ILE A 189 -1.86 6.91 11.98
C ILE A 189 -0.63 7.78 12.16
N ALA A 190 0.33 7.70 11.23
CA ALA A 190 1.49 8.59 11.20
C ALA A 190 1.99 8.78 9.78
N PHE A 191 2.52 9.97 9.48
CA PHE A 191 3.14 10.31 8.21
C PHE A 191 4.14 11.45 8.38
N ASN A 192 5.12 11.55 7.48
CA ASN A 192 6.09 12.66 7.43
C ASN A 192 6.07 13.40 6.06
N THR A 193 5.10 13.07 5.22
CA THR A 193 4.73 13.86 4.05
C THR A 193 3.99 15.14 4.49
N PRO A 194 3.89 16.17 3.64
CA PRO A 194 3.10 17.36 3.97
C PRO A 194 1.63 17.06 4.28
N ARG A 195 1.08 16.00 3.66
CA ARG A 195 -0.32 15.54 3.77
C ARG A 195 -0.40 14.03 3.59
N MET A 196 -1.44 13.42 4.15
CA MET A 196 -1.85 12.05 3.86
C MET A 196 -3.36 11.94 4.12
N ALA A 197 -4.15 11.69 3.07
CA ALA A 197 -5.58 11.47 3.24
C ALA A 197 -5.83 10.14 3.97
N TYR A 198 -6.65 10.17 5.02
CA TYR A 198 -7.10 8.98 5.73
C TYR A 198 -8.51 9.15 6.30
N ALA A 199 -9.17 8.03 6.53
CA ALA A 199 -10.44 7.97 7.24
C ALA A 199 -10.48 6.74 8.14
N LEU A 200 -11.29 6.82 9.19
CA LEU A 200 -11.57 5.72 10.12
C LEU A 200 -13.07 5.65 10.39
N VAL A 201 -13.59 4.44 10.45
CA VAL A 201 -14.98 4.15 10.84
C VAL A 201 -14.92 3.40 12.16
N ASN A 202 -15.54 3.97 13.20
CA ASN A 202 -15.62 3.35 14.52
C ASN A 202 -16.70 2.26 14.56
N PRO A 203 -16.70 1.37 15.57
CA PRO A 203 -17.71 0.33 15.72
C PRO A 203 -19.15 0.86 15.84
N ASP A 204 -19.34 2.10 16.29
CA ASP A 204 -20.64 2.77 16.38
C ASP A 204 -21.11 3.38 15.03
N GLY A 205 -20.33 3.21 13.97
CA GLY A 205 -20.59 3.76 12.64
C GLY A 205 -20.15 5.21 12.45
N SER A 206 -19.60 5.86 13.48
CA SER A 206 -19.07 7.22 13.33
C SER A 206 -17.85 7.24 12.40
N LEU A 207 -17.79 8.24 11.52
CA LEU A 207 -16.74 8.43 10.53
C LEU A 207 -15.91 9.65 10.89
N PHE A 208 -14.58 9.49 10.88
CA PHE A 208 -13.63 10.60 10.92
C PHE A 208 -12.75 10.56 9.66
N ALA A 209 -12.49 11.73 9.07
CA ALA A 209 -11.65 11.87 7.89
C ALA A 209 -10.75 13.11 8.01
N ALA A 210 -9.52 13.00 7.51
CA ALA A 210 -8.53 14.07 7.52
C ALA A 210 -7.54 13.93 6.34
N VAL A 211 -6.78 14.99 6.07
CA VAL A 211 -5.77 15.08 4.99
C VAL A 211 -4.48 15.70 5.51
#